data_AF-A0A1X7UMS1-F1
#
_entry.id   AF-A0A1X7UMS1-F1
#
_cell.length_a   1.000
_cell.length_b   1.000
_cell.length_c   1.000
_cell.angle_alpha   90.00
_cell.angle_beta   90.00
_cell.angle_gamma   90.00
#
_symmetry.space_group_name_H-M   'P 1'
#
loop_
_entity.id
_entity.type
_entity.pdbx_description
1 polymer ?
#
loop_
_entity_poly.entity_id
_entity_poly.type
_entity_poly.pdbx_seq_one_letter_code
_entity_poly.pdbx_strand_id
1 'polypeptide(L)'
;MATRGRGRGRGGNRLKVGETQPSERKPKPVRSLIELSEYLHTLNESNFPNYGQMFSDMTLEFASSSPENMNSTVDLIFSTTIESRDHATLGARVCQKIVMHVPTDTESKKAQRTSFRQTLLGRFQSEYSKKDSTRKLSIESWLAIFSFLCEIFNYVRVNDNPLSVIGKAILSTMEWLLNLDDVIDDEIECVCDNLKSIGATLEAVSAEKTSLVFSALRTKIISRTTTCRIRCISLEVVEYRAMGWQDKKNELESYYMDAIADAAAEDEDDLS
;
A
#
# COMPACT_ATOMS: atom_id res chain seq x y z
N MET A 1 -20.40 -19.79 -75.89
CA MET A 1 -19.31 -20.73 -76.22
C MET A 1 -18.34 -20.78 -75.04
N ALA A 2 -18.02 -21.98 -74.57
CA ALA A 2 -17.08 -22.23 -73.48
C ALA A 2 -15.63 -22.06 -73.95
N THR A 3 -14.72 -21.65 -73.06
CA THR A 3 -13.36 -22.21 -73.04
C THR A 3 -12.68 -22.01 -71.68
N ARG A 4 -12.16 -23.13 -71.16
CA ARG A 4 -11.24 -23.29 -70.03
C ARG A 4 -9.79 -23.16 -70.52
N GLY A 5 -8.87 -22.82 -69.62
CA GLY A 5 -7.44 -23.19 -69.69
C GLY A 5 -6.57 -22.37 -68.74
N ARG A 6 -6.13 -22.92 -67.58
CA ARG A 6 -4.76 -23.47 -67.30
C ARG A 6 -3.66 -22.41 -67.48
N GLY A 7 -2.78 -22.05 -66.54
CA GLY A 7 -2.28 -22.62 -65.28
C GLY A 7 -0.77 -22.31 -65.16
N ARG A 8 -0.19 -22.42 -63.95
CA ARG A 8 1.25 -22.26 -63.54
C ARG A 8 1.68 -20.79 -63.31
N GLY A 9 2.26 -20.35 -62.20
CA GLY A 9 2.87 -21.00 -61.03
C GLY A 9 4.30 -20.47 -60.84
N ARG A 10 4.60 -19.82 -59.69
CA ARG A 10 5.83 -19.91 -58.86
C ARG A 10 6.21 -18.60 -58.16
N GLY A 11 6.43 -18.72 -56.85
CA GLY A 11 7.60 -18.15 -56.18
C GLY A 11 7.38 -16.87 -55.37
N GLY A 12 7.39 -16.99 -54.04
CA GLY A 12 7.53 -15.83 -53.15
C GLY A 12 7.10 -16.06 -51.72
N ASN A 13 7.64 -17.08 -51.06
CA ASN A 13 7.50 -17.31 -49.62
C ASN A 13 8.02 -16.08 -48.85
N ARG A 14 7.13 -15.34 -48.18
CA ARG A 14 7.52 -14.49 -47.04
C ARG A 14 6.59 -14.84 -45.90
N LEU A 15 7.03 -15.84 -45.13
CA LEU A 15 6.46 -16.19 -43.83
C LEU A 15 6.49 -14.92 -42.98
N LYS A 16 5.32 -14.30 -42.78
CA LYS A 16 5.12 -13.42 -41.64
C LYS A 16 5.08 -14.35 -40.44
N VAL A 17 6.18 -14.37 -39.69
CA VAL A 17 6.21 -14.87 -38.33
C VAL A 17 5.13 -14.09 -37.59
N GLY A 18 3.98 -14.74 -37.37
CA GLY A 18 3.00 -14.23 -36.45
C GLY A 18 3.65 -14.28 -35.09
N GLU A 19 4.03 -13.12 -34.57
CA GLU A 19 4.26 -12.94 -33.15
C GLU A 19 2.98 -13.39 -32.46
N THR A 20 2.99 -14.61 -31.93
CA THR A 20 2.00 -15.05 -30.95
C THR A 20 2.17 -14.16 -29.74
N GLN A 21 1.40 -13.08 -29.69
CA GLN A 21 1.10 -12.40 -28.44
C GLN A 21 0.67 -13.47 -27.43
N PRO A 22 1.16 -13.43 -26.18
CA PRO A 22 0.68 -14.32 -25.14
C PRO A 22 -0.84 -14.17 -25.07
N SER A 23 -1.58 -15.26 -25.25
CA SER A 23 -3.03 -15.24 -25.09
C SER A 23 -3.33 -14.85 -23.64
N GLU A 24 -3.72 -13.61 -23.39
CA GLU A 24 -4.26 -13.19 -22.10
C GLU A 24 -5.55 -13.99 -21.86
N ARG A 25 -5.42 -15.05 -21.05
CA ARG A 25 -6.58 -15.84 -20.63
C ARG A 25 -7.43 -14.96 -19.76
N LYS A 26 -8.65 -14.65 -20.21
CA LYS A 26 -9.67 -14.04 -19.34
C LYS A 26 -9.79 -14.87 -18.05
N PRO A 27 -9.64 -14.25 -16.89
CA PRO A 27 -9.81 -14.93 -15.61
C PRO A 27 -11.21 -15.51 -15.45
N LYS A 28 -11.30 -16.64 -14.76
CA LYS A 28 -12.56 -17.35 -14.49
C LYS A 28 -13.28 -16.70 -13.29
N PRO A 29 -14.62 -16.76 -13.22
CA PRO A 29 -15.37 -16.28 -12.06
C PRO A 29 -14.92 -17.01 -10.78
N VAL A 30 -14.71 -16.25 -9.70
CA VAL A 30 -14.38 -16.78 -8.38
C VAL A 30 -15.64 -17.35 -7.73
N ARG A 31 -15.59 -18.61 -7.32
CA ARG A 31 -16.67 -19.37 -6.67
C ARG A 31 -16.31 -19.79 -5.25
N SER A 32 -15.06 -19.60 -4.83
CA SER A 32 -14.58 -19.98 -3.51
C SER A 32 -13.52 -19.00 -3.00
N LEU A 33 -13.30 -19.01 -1.69
CA LEU A 33 -12.23 -18.22 -1.07
C LEU A 33 -10.83 -18.66 -1.54
N ILE A 34 -10.66 -19.92 -1.93
CA ILE A 34 -9.40 -20.46 -2.46
C ILE A 34 -9.05 -19.80 -3.79
N GLU A 35 -10.01 -19.75 -4.73
CA GLU A 35 -9.81 -19.10 -6.03
C GLU A 35 -9.55 -17.60 -5.88
N LEU A 36 -10.18 -16.94 -4.90
CA LEU A 36 -9.91 -15.54 -4.57
C LEU A 36 -8.47 -15.34 -4.10
N SER A 37 -8.00 -16.24 -3.23
CA SER A 37 -6.63 -16.25 -2.70
C SER A 37 -5.61 -16.44 -3.81
N GLU A 38 -5.78 -17.46 -4.67
CA GLU A 38 -4.89 -17.70 -5.81
C GLU A 38 -4.79 -16.46 -6.70
N TYR A 39 -5.92 -15.81 -6.98
CA TYR A 39 -5.93 -14.61 -7.79
C TYR A 39 -5.20 -13.44 -7.11
N LEU A 40 -5.46 -13.20 -5.83
CA LEU A 40 -4.82 -12.13 -5.06
C LEU A 40 -3.29 -12.26 -5.09
N HIS A 41 -2.75 -13.48 -4.94
CA HIS A 41 -1.31 -13.74 -5.00
C HIS A 41 -0.70 -13.55 -6.41
N THR A 42 -1.52 -13.58 -7.46
CA THR A 42 -1.04 -13.28 -8.83
C THR A 42 -0.98 -11.79 -9.13
N LEU A 43 -1.64 -10.95 -8.32
CA LEU A 43 -1.64 -9.50 -8.52
C LEU A 43 -0.30 -8.89 -8.12
N ASN A 44 0.15 -7.92 -8.90
CA ASN A 44 1.31 -7.10 -8.59
C ASN A 44 1.17 -5.73 -9.27
N GLU A 45 2.08 -4.80 -8.95
CA GLU A 45 2.05 -3.43 -9.47
C GLU A 45 1.98 -3.36 -11.01
N SER A 46 2.64 -4.27 -11.72
CA SER A 46 2.68 -4.26 -13.19
C SER A 46 1.36 -4.68 -13.84
N ASN A 47 0.62 -5.60 -13.20
CA ASN A 47 -0.58 -6.19 -13.79
C ASN A 47 -1.89 -5.63 -13.18
N PHE A 48 -1.79 -4.96 -12.03
CA PHE A 48 -2.94 -4.38 -11.33
C PHE A 48 -3.77 -3.40 -12.17
N PRO A 49 -3.19 -2.52 -13.03
CA PRO A 49 -3.98 -1.65 -13.89
C PRO A 49 -4.93 -2.40 -14.83
N ASN A 50 -4.54 -3.59 -15.29
CA ASN A 50 -5.30 -4.39 -16.24
C ASN A 50 -6.33 -5.30 -15.54
N TYR A 51 -5.96 -5.86 -14.39
CA TYR A 51 -6.73 -6.92 -13.72
C TYR A 51 -7.46 -6.47 -12.46
N GLY A 52 -7.06 -5.36 -11.84
CA GLY A 52 -7.56 -4.93 -10.52
C GLY A 52 -9.06 -4.62 -10.50
N GLN A 53 -9.62 -4.09 -11.60
CA GLN A 53 -11.06 -3.85 -11.66
C GLN A 53 -11.85 -5.16 -11.66
N MET A 54 -11.44 -6.10 -12.49
CA MET A 54 -12.11 -7.39 -12.59
C MET A 54 -11.95 -8.20 -11.29
N PHE A 55 -10.78 -8.13 -10.62
CA PHE A 55 -10.61 -8.71 -9.29
C PHE A 55 -11.61 -8.13 -8.28
N SER A 56 -11.74 -6.80 -8.24
CA SER A 56 -12.70 -6.12 -7.36
C SER A 56 -14.13 -6.58 -7.61
N ASP A 57 -14.53 -6.74 -8.87
CA ASP A 57 -15.89 -7.16 -9.24
C ASP A 57 -16.17 -8.59 -8.76
N MET A 58 -15.23 -9.52 -9.00
CA MET A 58 -15.32 -10.91 -8.52
C MET A 58 -15.33 -10.98 -6.99
N THR A 59 -14.52 -10.14 -6.33
CA THR A 59 -14.44 -10.05 -4.87
C THR A 59 -15.77 -9.61 -4.29
N LEU A 60 -16.38 -8.56 -4.84
CA LEU A 60 -17.69 -8.06 -4.39
C LEU A 60 -18.80 -9.08 -4.62
N GLU A 61 -18.81 -9.77 -5.75
CA GLU A 61 -19.78 -10.82 -6.04
C GLU A 61 -19.72 -11.94 -4.97
N PHE A 62 -18.53 -12.47 -4.71
CA PHE A 62 -18.33 -13.49 -3.68
C PHE A 62 -18.69 -12.99 -2.27
N ALA A 63 -18.16 -11.84 -1.88
CA ALA A 63 -18.35 -11.25 -0.55
C ALA A 63 -19.83 -10.91 -0.28
N SER A 64 -20.60 -10.56 -1.31
CA SER A 64 -22.01 -10.22 -1.17
C SER A 64 -22.94 -11.41 -0.96
N SER A 65 -22.45 -12.63 -1.13
CA SER A 65 -23.26 -13.85 -0.99
C SER A 65 -23.63 -14.15 0.46
N SER A 66 -22.83 -13.73 1.44
CA SER A 66 -23.17 -13.78 2.88
C SER A 66 -22.29 -12.85 3.73
N PRO A 67 -22.72 -12.46 4.94
CA PRO A 67 -21.87 -11.70 5.87
C PRO A 67 -20.57 -12.43 6.25
N GLU A 68 -20.60 -13.76 6.35
CA GLU A 68 -19.42 -14.59 6.63
C GLU A 68 -18.41 -14.50 5.48
N ASN A 69 -18.87 -14.56 4.22
CA ASN A 69 -18.00 -14.38 3.07
C ASN A 69 -17.36 -13.00 3.04
N MET A 70 -18.09 -11.95 3.45
CA MET A 70 -17.54 -10.60 3.59
C MET A 70 -16.38 -10.58 4.59
N ASN A 71 -16.57 -11.17 5.77
CA ASN A 71 -15.52 -11.25 6.79
C ASN A 71 -14.32 -12.05 6.29
N SER A 72 -14.54 -13.24 5.73
CA SER A 72 -13.45 -14.07 5.19
C SER A 72 -12.70 -13.41 4.04
N THR A 73 -13.39 -12.62 3.22
CA THR A 73 -12.76 -11.84 2.14
C THR A 73 -11.85 -10.75 2.69
N VAL A 74 -12.33 -9.99 3.67
CA VAL A 74 -11.52 -8.96 4.33
C VAL A 74 -10.33 -9.58 5.05
N ASP A 75 -10.54 -10.69 5.76
CA ASP A 75 -9.48 -11.41 6.46
C ASP A 75 -8.41 -11.93 5.50
N LEU A 76 -8.80 -12.48 4.34
CA LEU A 76 -7.87 -12.94 3.31
C LEU A 76 -7.03 -11.78 2.75
N ILE A 77 -7.67 -10.68 2.34
CA ILE A 77 -6.95 -9.50 1.83
C ILE A 77 -5.98 -9.00 2.90
N PHE A 78 -6.44 -8.93 4.15
CA PHE A 78 -5.63 -8.46 5.26
C PHE A 78 -4.43 -9.37 5.50
N SER A 79 -4.65 -10.70 5.64
CA SER A 79 -3.57 -11.66 5.92
C SER A 79 -2.51 -11.65 4.81
N THR A 80 -2.93 -11.69 3.55
CA THR A 80 -2.00 -11.66 2.41
C THR A 80 -1.24 -10.34 2.31
N THR A 81 -1.87 -9.23 2.68
CA THR A 81 -1.21 -7.92 2.66
C THR A 81 -0.17 -7.77 3.77
N ILE A 82 -0.40 -8.36 4.95
CA ILE A 82 0.54 -8.22 6.08
C ILE A 82 1.67 -9.26 6.07
N GLU A 83 1.71 -10.16 5.09
CA GLU A 83 2.83 -11.10 4.89
C GLU A 83 4.14 -10.37 4.55
N SER A 84 4.05 -9.20 3.92
CA SER A 84 5.20 -8.32 3.64
C SER A 84 4.77 -6.86 3.63
N ARG A 85 5.63 -5.98 4.15
CA ARG A 85 5.43 -4.52 4.07
C ARG A 85 5.25 -4.03 2.63
N ASP A 86 5.91 -4.67 1.67
CA ASP A 86 5.86 -4.30 0.25
C ASP A 86 4.47 -4.51 -0.37
N HIS A 87 3.65 -5.37 0.22
CA HIS A 87 2.29 -5.63 -0.27
C HIS A 87 1.29 -4.54 0.14
N ALA A 88 1.63 -3.67 1.10
CA ALA A 88 0.71 -2.67 1.67
C ALA A 88 0.05 -1.78 0.60
N THR A 89 0.83 -1.29 -0.35
CA THR A 89 0.35 -0.45 -1.47
C THR A 89 -0.66 -1.19 -2.33
N LEU A 90 -0.33 -2.42 -2.75
CA LEU A 90 -1.19 -3.24 -3.59
C LEU A 90 -2.49 -3.60 -2.85
N GLY A 91 -2.39 -4.02 -1.59
CA GLY A 91 -3.54 -4.32 -0.74
C GLY A 91 -4.47 -3.11 -0.58
N ALA A 92 -3.91 -1.92 -0.38
CA ALA A 92 -4.71 -0.71 -0.26
C ALA A 92 -5.39 -0.32 -1.59
N ARG A 93 -4.70 -0.51 -2.72
CA ARG A 93 -5.28 -0.32 -4.05
C ARG A 93 -6.41 -1.30 -4.36
N VAL A 94 -6.27 -2.56 -3.94
CA VAL A 94 -7.34 -3.57 -3.98
C VAL A 94 -8.55 -3.07 -3.18
N CYS A 95 -8.35 -2.70 -1.91
CA CYS A 95 -9.42 -2.17 -1.07
C CYS A 95 -10.07 -0.92 -1.68
N GLN A 96 -9.27 -0.02 -2.24
CA GLN A 96 -9.75 1.18 -2.92
C GLN A 96 -10.61 0.82 -4.14
N LYS A 97 -10.22 -0.14 -4.98
CA LYS A 97 -11.05 -0.58 -6.12
C LYS A 97 -12.38 -1.16 -5.66
N ILE A 98 -12.40 -1.92 -4.56
CA ILE A 98 -13.63 -2.48 -3.97
C ILE A 98 -14.53 -1.36 -3.41
N VAL A 99 -13.95 -0.40 -2.68
CA VAL A 99 -14.70 0.71 -2.05
C VAL A 99 -15.19 1.73 -3.08
N MET A 100 -14.39 2.03 -4.10
CA MET A 100 -14.64 3.05 -5.12
C MET A 100 -15.19 2.51 -6.44
N HIS A 101 -15.55 1.22 -6.52
CA HIS A 101 -16.10 0.64 -7.75
C HIS A 101 -17.19 1.56 -8.36
N VAL A 102 -16.88 2.02 -9.57
CA VAL A 102 -17.56 3.07 -10.38
C VAL A 102 -18.95 2.58 -10.84
N PRO A 103 -19.91 3.49 -11.11
CA PRO A 103 -21.29 3.40 -10.66
C PRO A 103 -22.17 2.66 -11.67
N THR A 104 -22.19 1.33 -11.62
CA THR A 104 -23.47 0.67 -11.91
C THR A 104 -24.33 0.87 -10.66
N ASP A 105 -25.04 2.00 -10.64
CA ASP A 105 -25.88 2.51 -9.55
C ASP A 105 -27.05 1.58 -9.22
N THR A 106 -26.73 0.46 -8.57
CA THR A 106 -27.73 -0.30 -7.84
C THR A 106 -27.54 -0.05 -6.35
N GLU A 107 -28.64 0.22 -5.67
CA GLU A 107 -28.73 0.29 -4.20
C GLU A 107 -28.00 -0.91 -3.56
N SER A 108 -28.14 -2.11 -4.14
CA SER A 108 -27.46 -3.33 -3.71
C SER A 108 -25.93 -3.20 -3.73
N LYS A 109 -25.32 -2.75 -4.83
CA LYS A 109 -23.87 -2.60 -4.91
C LYS A 109 -23.36 -1.53 -3.94
N LYS A 110 -24.12 -0.45 -3.74
CA LYS A 110 -23.78 0.59 -2.75
C LYS A 110 -23.81 0.05 -1.32
N ALA A 111 -24.81 -0.77 -0.98
CA ALA A 111 -24.89 -1.45 0.32
C ALA A 111 -23.70 -2.41 0.53
N GLN A 112 -23.34 -3.20 -0.47
CA GLN A 112 -22.19 -4.11 -0.43
C GLN A 112 -20.87 -3.39 -0.15
N ARG A 113 -20.59 -2.28 -0.85
CA ARG A 113 -19.37 -1.47 -0.61
C ARG A 113 -19.35 -0.86 0.79
N THR A 114 -20.51 -0.43 1.28
CA THR A 114 -20.65 0.10 2.64
C THR A 114 -20.35 -0.97 3.67
N SER A 115 -20.88 -2.19 3.47
CA SER A 115 -20.61 -3.35 4.32
C SER A 115 -19.13 -3.71 4.29
N PHE A 116 -18.50 -3.80 3.11
CA PHE A 116 -17.07 -4.08 2.99
C PHE A 116 -16.23 -3.06 3.76
N ARG A 117 -16.51 -1.77 3.58
CA ARG A 117 -15.80 -0.69 4.30
C ARG A 117 -15.98 -0.81 5.81
N GLN A 118 -17.18 -1.11 6.30
CA GLN A 118 -17.43 -1.31 7.72
C GLN A 118 -16.65 -2.51 8.27
N THR A 119 -16.66 -3.64 7.57
CA THR A 119 -15.89 -4.84 7.94
C THR A 119 -14.39 -4.57 7.94
N LEU A 120 -13.86 -3.91 6.90
CA LEU A 120 -12.45 -3.53 6.80
C LEU A 120 -12.02 -2.62 7.96
N LEU A 121 -12.81 -1.59 8.27
CA LEU A 121 -12.53 -0.70 9.41
C LEU A 121 -12.60 -1.45 10.74
N GLY A 122 -13.57 -2.36 10.91
CA GLY A 122 -13.66 -3.22 12.09
C GLY A 122 -12.43 -4.11 12.26
N ARG A 123 -11.89 -4.65 11.16
CA ARG A 123 -10.66 -5.44 11.15
C ARG A 123 -9.45 -4.62 11.60
N PHE A 124 -9.26 -3.42 11.06
CA PHE A 124 -8.20 -2.50 11.48
C PHE A 124 -8.35 -2.08 12.94
N GLN A 125 -9.57 -1.82 13.41
CA GLN A 125 -9.82 -1.45 14.80
C GLN A 125 -9.42 -2.59 15.76
N SER A 126 -9.71 -3.84 15.39
CA SER A 126 -9.29 -5.02 16.14
C SER A 126 -7.76 -5.10 16.28
N GLU A 127 -7.00 -4.94 15.19
CA GLU A 127 -5.53 -4.91 15.24
C GLU A 127 -4.99 -3.70 15.99
N TYR A 128 -5.60 -2.53 15.79
CA TYR A 128 -5.20 -1.31 16.47
C TYR A 128 -5.27 -1.44 18.00
N SER A 129 -6.29 -2.15 18.50
CA SER A 129 -6.44 -2.41 19.95
C SER A 129 -5.32 -3.29 20.53
N LYS A 130 -4.62 -4.05 19.69
CA LYS A 130 -3.58 -5.02 20.06
C LYS A 130 -2.17 -4.56 19.69
N LYS A 131 -2.00 -3.34 19.18
CA LYS A 131 -0.73 -2.83 18.62
C LYS A 131 0.50 -3.07 19.49
N ASP A 132 0.40 -2.80 20.80
CA ASP A 132 1.51 -2.99 21.74
C ASP A 132 1.87 -4.47 21.89
N SER A 133 0.88 -5.35 22.04
CA SER A 133 1.11 -6.80 22.10
C SER A 133 1.65 -7.37 20.78
N THR A 134 1.15 -6.89 19.64
CA THR A 134 1.62 -7.32 18.31
C THR A 134 3.06 -6.90 18.09
N ARG A 135 3.40 -5.63 18.40
CA ARG A 135 4.78 -5.11 18.33
C ARG A 135 5.75 -5.94 19.18
N LYS A 136 5.37 -6.24 20.44
CA LYS A 136 6.19 -7.04 21.35
C LYS A 136 6.41 -8.47 20.89
N LEU A 137 5.44 -9.04 20.17
CA LEU A 137 5.56 -10.40 19.61
C LEU A 137 6.38 -10.42 18.31
N SER A 138 6.16 -9.44 17.44
CA SER A 138 6.82 -9.31 16.14
C SER A 138 6.76 -7.87 15.64
N ILE A 139 7.91 -7.21 15.60
CA ILE A 139 8.05 -5.86 15.04
C ILE A 139 7.70 -5.88 13.56
N GLU A 140 8.17 -6.87 12.81
CA GLU A 140 7.89 -7.01 11.37
C GLU A 140 6.38 -7.07 11.09
N SER A 141 5.65 -7.92 11.83
CA SER A 141 4.20 -8.04 11.67
C SER A 141 3.48 -6.76 12.06
N TRP A 142 3.95 -6.08 13.10
CA TRP A 142 3.42 -4.77 13.49
C TRP A 142 3.65 -3.71 12.40
N LEU A 143 4.86 -3.62 11.84
CA LEU A 143 5.19 -2.66 10.79
C LEU A 143 4.45 -2.94 9.49
N ALA A 144 4.18 -4.22 9.15
CA ALA A 144 3.33 -4.58 8.01
C ALA A 144 1.88 -4.07 8.21
N ILE A 145 1.30 -4.28 9.40
CA ILE A 145 -0.04 -3.76 9.73
C ILE A 145 -0.07 -2.23 9.70
N PHE A 146 0.93 -1.58 10.30
CA PHE A 146 1.01 -0.12 10.35
C PHE A 146 1.17 0.49 8.94
N SER A 147 2.06 -0.07 8.12
CA SER A 147 2.23 0.33 6.72
C SER A 147 0.95 0.15 5.93
N PHE A 148 0.23 -0.96 6.13
CA PHE A 148 -1.06 -1.18 5.47
C PHE A 148 -2.12 -0.16 5.92
N LEU A 149 -2.16 0.22 7.21
CA LEU A 149 -3.06 1.27 7.70
C LEU A 149 -2.76 2.63 7.03
N CYS A 150 -1.48 2.98 6.89
CA CYS A 150 -1.05 4.18 6.19
C CYS A 150 -1.44 4.16 4.71
N GLU A 151 -1.26 3.04 4.02
CA GLU A 151 -1.64 2.92 2.62
C GLU A 151 -3.16 2.92 2.41
N ILE A 152 -3.94 2.38 3.35
CA ILE A 152 -5.39 2.54 3.34
C ILE A 152 -5.78 4.01 3.46
N PHE A 153 -5.13 4.77 4.34
CA PHE A 153 -5.33 6.22 4.41
C PHE A 153 -4.89 6.91 3.11
N ASN A 154 -3.81 6.44 2.48
CA ASN A 154 -3.27 6.98 1.24
C ASN A 154 -4.20 6.76 0.04
N TYR A 155 -4.80 5.58 -0.11
CA TYR A 155 -5.57 5.23 -1.30
C TYR A 155 -7.08 5.29 -1.08
N VAL A 156 -7.60 4.86 0.07
CA VAL A 156 -9.04 4.70 0.26
C VAL A 156 -9.71 6.06 0.40
N ARG A 157 -10.68 6.35 -0.48
CA ARG A 157 -11.44 7.61 -0.49
C ARG A 157 -12.94 7.38 -0.38
N VAL A 158 -13.63 8.34 0.22
CA VAL A 158 -15.10 8.43 0.24
C VAL A 158 -15.46 9.84 -0.19
N ASN A 159 -16.12 9.97 -1.34
CA ASN A 159 -16.38 11.28 -1.97
C ASN A 159 -15.08 12.10 -2.08
N ASP A 160 -14.02 11.49 -2.60
CA ASP A 160 -12.67 12.07 -2.75
C ASP A 160 -11.96 12.50 -1.46
N ASN A 161 -12.56 12.25 -0.29
CA ASN A 161 -11.96 12.57 1.00
C ASN A 161 -11.30 11.33 1.63
N PRO A 162 -10.12 11.48 2.25
CA PRO A 162 -9.52 10.42 3.04
C PRO A 162 -10.35 10.12 4.28
N LEU A 163 -10.21 8.91 4.81
CA LEU A 163 -10.87 8.49 6.05
C LEU A 163 -10.20 9.18 7.25
N SER A 164 -10.69 10.37 7.61
CA SER A 164 -10.08 11.23 8.65
C SER A 164 -9.90 10.55 10.02
N VAL A 165 -10.79 9.62 10.38
CA VAL A 165 -10.67 8.80 11.60
C VAL A 165 -9.38 7.97 11.60
N ILE A 166 -9.02 7.39 10.44
CA ILE A 166 -7.76 6.65 10.28
C ILE A 166 -6.58 7.60 10.40
N GLY A 167 -6.63 8.78 9.77
CA GLY A 167 -5.53 9.76 9.84
C GLY A 167 -5.20 10.15 11.29
N LYS A 168 -6.22 10.40 12.13
CA LYS A 168 -6.01 10.66 13.56
C LYS A 168 -5.42 9.46 14.31
N ALA A 169 -5.82 8.24 13.96
CA ALA A 169 -5.29 7.02 14.55
C ALA A 169 -3.82 6.80 14.18
N ILE A 170 -3.45 7.05 12.92
CA ILE A 170 -2.06 7.00 12.41
C ILE A 170 -1.19 7.99 13.18
N LEU A 171 -1.58 9.26 13.27
CA LEU A 171 -0.80 10.28 14.00
C LEU A 171 -0.60 9.91 15.47
N SER A 172 -1.65 9.40 16.13
CA SER A 172 -1.55 8.97 17.53
C SER A 172 -0.64 7.75 17.70
N THR A 173 -0.57 6.87 16.68
CA THR A 173 0.34 5.73 16.68
C THR A 173 1.78 6.15 16.43
N MET A 174 2.02 7.05 15.48
CA MET A 174 3.35 7.62 15.24
C MET A 174 3.89 8.31 16.49
N GLU A 175 3.06 9.14 17.13
CA GLU A 175 3.41 9.82 18.39
C GLU A 175 3.71 8.81 19.51
N TRP A 176 2.85 7.80 19.70
CA TRP A 176 3.07 6.76 20.69
C TRP A 176 4.39 6.02 20.45
N LEU A 177 4.62 5.57 19.20
CA LEU A 177 5.80 4.80 18.81
C LEU A 177 7.09 5.58 19.03
N LEU A 178 7.12 6.84 18.59
CA LEU A 178 8.28 7.73 18.79
C LEU A 178 8.50 8.13 20.24
N ASN A 179 7.54 7.94 21.14
CA ASN A 179 7.73 8.21 22.57
C ASN A 179 8.08 6.95 23.38
N LEU A 180 8.18 5.78 22.74
CA LEU A 180 8.70 4.59 23.41
C LEU A 180 10.21 4.73 23.67
N ASP A 181 10.63 4.21 24.83
CA ASP A 181 12.04 4.15 25.21
C ASP A 181 12.79 3.07 24.41
N ASP A 182 12.09 1.99 24.04
CA ASP A 182 12.59 0.81 23.33
C ASP A 182 12.25 0.83 21.83
N VAL A 183 11.93 2.00 21.25
CA VAL A 183 11.73 2.14 19.80
C VAL A 183 13.04 1.85 19.06
N ILE A 184 12.96 1.07 17.99
CA ILE A 184 14.14 0.73 17.17
C ILE A 184 14.17 1.54 15.86
N ASP A 185 15.34 1.55 15.24
CA ASP A 185 15.61 2.34 14.04
C ASP A 185 14.67 2.05 12.87
N ASP A 186 14.36 0.77 12.57
CA ASP A 186 13.42 0.39 11.50
C ASP A 186 11.99 0.94 11.73
N GLU A 187 11.57 1.08 12.99
CA GLU A 187 10.27 1.66 13.34
C GLU A 187 10.25 3.17 13.10
N ILE A 188 11.36 3.86 13.38
CA ILE A 188 11.50 5.30 13.12
C ILE A 188 11.58 5.56 11.61
N GLU A 189 12.34 4.74 10.88
CA GLU A 189 12.44 4.78 9.41
C GLU A 189 11.05 4.61 8.79
N CYS A 190 10.29 3.59 9.22
CA CYS A 190 8.91 3.38 8.78
C CYS A 190 8.01 4.59 9.03
N VAL A 191 8.12 5.27 10.17
CA VAL A 191 7.38 6.52 10.43
C VAL A 191 7.78 7.61 9.44
N CYS A 192 9.08 7.79 9.18
CA CYS A 192 9.58 8.80 8.27
C CYS A 192 9.13 8.57 6.82
N ASP A 193 9.21 7.33 6.33
CA ASP A 193 8.75 6.96 4.99
C ASP A 193 7.26 7.26 4.80
N ASN A 194 6.45 6.90 5.79
CA ASN A 194 5.02 7.19 5.77
C ASN A 194 4.75 8.69 5.86
N LEU A 195 5.50 9.46 6.65
CA LEU A 195 5.39 10.92 6.69
C LEU A 195 5.75 11.55 5.34
N LYS A 196 6.75 11.06 4.62
CA LYS A 196 7.08 11.52 3.26
C LYS A 196 5.91 11.25 2.29
N SER A 197 5.27 10.08 2.40
CA SER A 197 4.17 9.66 1.52
C SER A 197 2.85 10.40 1.81
N ILE A 198 2.41 10.42 3.08
CA ILE A 198 1.07 10.89 3.48
C ILE A 198 1.06 12.08 4.43
N GLY A 199 2.22 12.66 4.76
CA GLY A 199 2.37 13.72 5.77
C GLY A 199 1.53 14.97 5.51
N ALA A 200 1.49 15.45 4.26
CA ALA A 200 0.64 16.59 3.87
C ALA A 200 -0.85 16.33 4.16
N THR A 201 -1.32 15.13 3.81
CA THR A 201 -2.71 14.72 4.01
C THR A 201 -3.02 14.53 5.50
N LEU A 202 -2.07 13.99 6.28
CA LEU A 202 -2.20 13.87 7.73
C LEU A 202 -2.25 15.24 8.43
N GLU A 203 -1.41 16.19 8.01
CA GLU A 203 -1.41 17.55 8.56
C GLU A 203 -2.73 18.29 8.29
N ALA A 204 -3.32 18.09 7.10
CA ALA A 204 -4.66 18.59 6.80
C ALA A 204 -5.74 17.97 7.71
N VAL A 205 -5.55 16.73 8.17
CA VAL A 205 -6.46 16.08 9.13
C VAL A 205 -6.27 16.64 10.56
N SER A 206 -5.02 16.88 10.99
CA SER A 206 -4.74 17.45 12.30
C SER A 206 -3.31 18.02 12.40
N ALA A 207 -3.16 19.31 12.16
CA ALA A 207 -1.88 20.00 12.29
C ALA A 207 -1.31 19.98 13.72
N GLU A 208 -2.18 19.99 14.73
CA GLU A 208 -1.80 19.84 16.13
C GLU A 208 -1.08 18.51 16.39
N LYS A 209 -1.71 17.38 16.02
CA LYS A 209 -1.12 16.06 16.21
C LYS A 209 0.11 15.83 15.34
N THR A 210 0.12 16.33 14.11
CA THR A 210 1.33 16.33 13.28
C THR A 210 2.46 17.07 14.00
N SER A 211 2.18 18.20 14.65
CA SER A 211 3.22 18.93 15.41
C SER A 211 3.77 18.13 16.60
N LEU A 212 2.94 17.35 17.28
CA LEU A 212 3.38 16.43 18.35
C LEU A 212 4.29 15.32 17.82
N VAL A 213 3.94 14.69 16.70
CA VAL A 213 4.78 13.68 16.03
C VAL A 213 6.16 14.26 15.68
N PHE A 214 6.20 15.46 15.09
CA PHE A 214 7.46 16.12 14.75
C PHE A 214 8.24 16.62 15.98
N SER A 215 7.58 16.86 17.11
CA SER A 215 8.27 17.13 18.38
C SER A 215 8.98 15.87 18.87
N ALA A 216 8.28 14.72 18.87
CA ALA A 216 8.86 13.44 19.24
C ALA A 216 10.03 13.03 18.31
N LEU A 217 9.87 13.26 17.00
CA LEU A 217 10.94 13.00 16.02
C LEU A 217 12.19 13.85 16.28
N ARG A 218 12.04 15.13 16.63
CA ARG A 218 13.18 15.98 17.03
C ARG A 218 13.88 15.49 18.29
N THR A 219 13.12 14.98 19.27
CA THR A 219 13.70 14.33 20.45
C THR A 219 14.54 13.11 20.06
N LYS A 220 14.10 12.33 19.07
CA LYS A 220 14.88 11.19 18.56
C LYS A 220 16.14 11.63 17.82
N ILE A 221 16.08 12.70 17.01
CA ILE A 221 17.26 13.27 16.33
C ILE A 221 18.38 13.65 17.30
N ILE A 222 18.04 14.26 18.45
CA ILE A 222 19.03 14.69 19.44
C ILE A 222 19.40 13.58 20.44
N SER A 223 18.74 12.42 20.38
CA SER A 223 19.01 11.30 21.27
C SER A 223 20.33 10.63 20.90
N ARG A 224 21.02 10.10 21.92
CA ARG A 224 22.21 9.24 21.72
C ARG A 224 21.87 7.80 21.32
N THR A 225 20.59 7.44 21.33
CA THR A 225 20.12 6.07 21.10
C THR A 225 19.83 5.75 19.63
N THR A 226 19.75 6.75 18.75
CA THR A 226 19.51 6.55 17.31
C THR A 226 20.82 6.54 16.55
N THR A 227 20.91 5.79 15.46
CA THR A 227 22.08 5.81 14.55
C THR A 227 22.20 7.11 13.76
N CYS A 228 23.34 7.31 13.10
CA CYS A 228 23.56 8.45 12.21
C CYS A 228 22.59 8.41 11.02
N ARG A 229 22.38 7.22 10.44
CA ARG A 229 21.41 6.97 9.38
C ARG A 229 20.00 7.46 9.76
N ILE A 230 19.48 7.04 10.91
CA ILE A 230 18.13 7.43 11.34
C ILE A 230 18.01 8.92 11.62
N ARG A 231 19.06 9.55 12.16
CA ARG A 231 19.09 11.01 12.32
C ARG A 231 18.99 11.72 10.97
N CYS A 232 19.69 11.25 9.95
CA CYS A 232 19.62 11.80 8.60
C CYS A 232 18.22 11.65 7.98
N ILE A 233 17.65 10.44 8.01
CA ILE A 233 16.28 10.17 7.51
C ILE A 233 15.24 11.05 8.23
N SER A 234 15.39 11.20 9.55
CA SER A 234 14.50 12.02 10.37
C SER A 234 14.64 13.52 10.04
N LEU A 235 15.85 14.00 9.81
CA LEU A 235 16.10 15.40 9.42
C LEU A 235 15.54 15.71 8.03
N GLU A 236 15.70 14.79 7.07
CA GLU A 236 15.15 14.92 5.73
C GLU A 236 13.64 15.17 5.77
N VAL A 237 12.88 14.39 6.54
CA VAL A 237 11.42 14.58 6.62
C VAL A 237 11.04 15.84 7.40
N VAL A 238 11.85 16.29 8.37
CA VAL A 238 11.69 17.59 9.05
C VAL A 238 11.83 18.74 8.06
N GLU A 239 12.86 18.70 7.22
CA GLU A 239 13.05 19.69 6.16
C GLU A 239 11.95 19.64 5.11
N TYR A 240 11.54 18.43 4.70
CA TYR A 240 10.45 18.23 3.76
C TYR A 240 9.13 18.88 4.24
N ARG A 241 8.80 18.72 5.53
CA ARG A 241 7.68 19.46 6.14
C ARG A 241 7.92 20.97 6.19
N ALA A 242 9.12 21.42 6.53
CA ALA A 242 9.45 22.85 6.59
C ALA A 242 9.32 23.54 5.22
N MET A 243 9.51 22.79 4.12
CA MET A 243 9.26 23.23 2.75
C MET A 243 7.79 23.16 2.34
N GLY A 244 6.88 22.83 3.26
CA GLY A 244 5.44 22.74 3.00
C GLY A 244 5.05 21.49 2.21
N TRP A 245 5.77 20.37 2.38
CA TRP A 245 5.54 19.11 1.68
C TRP A 245 5.64 19.21 0.15
N GLN A 246 6.47 20.15 -0.34
CA GLN A 246 6.67 20.35 -1.76
C GLN A 246 7.79 19.46 -2.26
N ASP A 247 7.55 18.75 -3.37
CA ASP A 247 8.53 17.96 -4.09
C ASP A 247 9.64 18.86 -4.67
N LYS A 248 10.65 19.20 -3.85
CA LYS A 248 11.96 19.69 -4.31
C LYS A 248 12.98 18.55 -4.31
N LYS A 249 12.51 17.41 -4.81
CA LYS A 249 13.14 16.08 -4.71
C LYS A 249 14.63 16.07 -5.05
N ASN A 250 15.06 16.75 -6.10
CA ASN A 250 16.38 16.45 -6.66
C ASN A 250 17.59 16.89 -5.80
N GLU A 251 17.53 18.03 -5.11
CA GLU A 251 18.70 18.51 -4.33
C GLU A 251 18.68 17.97 -2.90
N LEU A 252 17.50 17.99 -2.25
CA LEU A 252 17.34 17.52 -0.88
C LEU A 252 17.52 16.00 -0.77
N GLU A 253 16.84 15.23 -1.64
CA GLU A 253 16.98 13.77 -1.61
C GLU A 253 18.42 13.38 -1.97
N SER A 254 19.07 14.04 -2.93
CA SER A 254 20.47 13.74 -3.27
C SER A 254 21.40 13.97 -2.08
N TYR A 255 21.26 15.10 -1.37
CA TYR A 255 22.08 15.38 -0.18
C TYR A 255 21.91 14.31 0.89
N TYR A 256 20.67 13.95 1.22
CA TYR A 256 20.41 12.95 2.26
C TYR A 256 20.77 11.53 1.81
N MET A 257 20.64 11.19 0.54
CA MET A 257 21.11 9.91 -0.02
C MET A 257 22.63 9.76 0.15
N ASP A 258 23.40 10.80 -0.17
CA ASP A 258 24.86 10.80 0.02
C ASP A 258 25.21 10.72 1.51
N ALA A 259 24.60 11.55 2.35
CA ALA A 259 24.84 11.55 3.79
C ALA A 259 24.48 10.22 4.48
N ILE A 260 23.40 9.56 4.04
CA ILE A 260 22.99 8.24 4.51
C ILE A 260 23.99 7.17 4.08
N ALA A 261 24.54 7.25 2.86
CA ALA A 261 25.55 6.33 2.37
C ALA A 261 26.86 6.46 3.16
N ASP A 262 27.29 7.70 3.42
CA ASP A 262 28.48 7.98 4.24
C ASP A 262 28.29 7.46 5.68
N ALA A 263 27.13 7.72 6.29
CA ALA A 263 26.79 7.23 7.62
C ALA A 263 26.78 5.69 7.71
N ALA A 264 26.30 5.00 6.67
CA ALA A 264 26.28 3.55 6.63
C ALA A 264 27.69 2.94 6.55
N ALA A 265 28.63 3.62 5.88
CA ALA A 265 30.03 3.19 5.81
C ALA A 265 30.74 3.32 7.17
N GLU A 266 30.45 4.37 7.94
CA GLU A 266 31.03 4.58 9.27
C GLU A 266 30.54 3.53 10.29
N ASP A 267 29.26 3.14 10.23
CA ASP A 267 28.68 2.13 11.13
C ASP A 267 29.26 0.70 10.87
N GLU A 268 29.79 0.40 9.67
CA GLU A 268 30.46 -0.87 9.36
C GLU A 268 31.90 -0.95 9.89
N ASP A 269 32.63 0.17 9.89
CA ASP A 269 34.03 0.23 10.34
C ASP A 269 34.15 0.07 11.87
N ASP A 270 33.19 0.58 12.65
CA ASP A 270 33.16 0.51 14.12
C ASP A 270 32.89 -0.93 14.67
N LEU A 271 32.50 -1.87 13.81
CA LEU A 271 32.27 -3.28 14.15
C LEU A 271 33.44 -4.21 13.77
N SER A 272 34.51 -3.67 13.18
CA SER A 272 35.72 -4.41 12.74
C SER A 272 36.90 -4.32 13.70
#